data_AF-A0A8X6QA20-F1
#
_entry.id   AF-A0A8X6QA20-F1
#
_cell.length_a   1.000
_cell.length_b   1.000
_cell.length_c   1.000
_cell.angle_alpha   90.00
_cell.angle_beta   90.00
_cell.angle_gamma   90.00
#
_symmetry.space_group_name_H-M   'P 1'
#
loop_
_entity.id
_entity.type
_entity.pdbx_description
1 polymer ?
#
loop_
_entity_poly.entity_id
_entity_poly.type
_entity_poly.pdbx_seq_one_letter_code
_entity_poly.pdbx_strand_id
1 'polypeptide(L)'
;WEKEHQGISCEAFAALKDANDVEAQAAGLAKLLIEDGIDCPVCHFRYALAKGGCMHFRCTQCQHDFCSGCSRPFKMGQKCGVSDFCAKLGLHAHHPRNCLFYLRDKDPEDLQRLLD
;
A
#
# COMPACT_ATOMS: atom_id res chain seq x y z
N TRP A 1 28.39 -21.22 -5.31
CA TRP A 1 29.42 -20.17 -5.27
C TRP A 1 29.86 -19.91 -6.70
N GLU A 2 29.72 -18.68 -7.19
CA GLU A 2 30.00 -18.29 -8.58
C GLU A 2 31.19 -17.34 -8.65
N LYS A 3 31.82 -17.23 -9.84
CA LYS A 3 33.01 -16.36 -10.02
C LYS A 3 32.70 -14.89 -9.75
N GLU A 4 31.47 -14.46 -10.02
CA GLU A 4 30.99 -13.10 -9.78
C GLU A 4 30.85 -12.76 -8.29
N HIS A 5 30.83 -13.75 -7.38
CA HIS A 5 30.82 -13.51 -5.93
C HIS A 5 32.24 -13.18 -5.39
N GLN A 6 33.28 -13.37 -6.20
CA GLN A 6 34.64 -13.23 -5.72
C GLN A 6 35.01 -11.74 -5.52
N GLY A 7 35.36 -11.36 -4.29
CA GLY A 7 35.78 -10.00 -3.96
C GLY A 7 34.65 -9.02 -3.61
N ILE A 8 33.41 -9.50 -3.46
CA ILE A 8 32.26 -8.69 -3.04
C ILE A 8 31.51 -9.35 -1.86
N SER A 9 30.75 -8.55 -1.10
CA SER A 9 29.92 -9.07 0.00
C SER A 9 28.77 -9.91 -0.52
N CYS A 10 28.21 -10.77 0.34
CA CYS A 10 27.03 -11.58 0.02
C CYS A 10 25.84 -10.71 -0.42
N GLU A 11 25.66 -9.54 0.20
CA GLU A 11 24.61 -8.57 -0.15
C GLU A 11 24.85 -7.94 -1.53
N ALA A 12 26.10 -7.57 -1.83
CA ALA A 12 26.46 -7.02 -3.14
C ALA A 12 26.28 -8.07 -4.26
N PHE A 13 26.61 -9.34 -3.99
CA PHE A 13 26.40 -10.43 -4.93
C PHE A 13 24.91 -10.72 -5.15
N ALA A 14 24.10 -10.69 -4.10
CA ALA A 14 22.64 -10.85 -4.20
C ALA A 14 22.01 -9.74 -5.04
N ALA A 15 22.40 -8.47 -4.83
CA ALA A 15 21.91 -7.34 -5.63
C ALA A 15 22.31 -7.46 -7.11
N LEU A 16 23.52 -7.97 -7.39
CA LEU A 16 24.02 -8.16 -8.76
C LEU A 16 23.26 -9.29 -9.48
N LYS A 17 22.90 -10.35 -8.75
CA LYS A 17 22.03 -11.43 -9.25
C LYS A 17 20.62 -10.94 -9.52
N ASP A 18 20.03 -10.18 -8.60
CA ASP A 18 18.70 -9.57 -8.77
C ASP A 18 18.64 -8.63 -9.99
N ALA A 19 19.71 -7.88 -10.26
CA ALA A 19 19.76 -6.92 -11.37
C ALA A 19 19.93 -7.56 -12.75
N ASN A 20 20.59 -8.72 -12.82
CA ASN A 20 20.90 -9.43 -14.06
C ASN A 20 19.88 -10.52 -14.44
N ASP A 21 18.91 -10.80 -13.56
CA ASP A 21 17.87 -11.77 -13.82
C ASP A 21 16.73 -11.14 -14.66
N VAL A 22 16.62 -11.58 -15.92
CA VAL A 22 15.60 -11.14 -16.88
C VAL A 22 14.19 -11.55 -16.41
N GLU A 23 14.08 -12.63 -15.64
CA GLU A 23 12.82 -13.05 -15.00
C GLU A 23 12.51 -12.22 -13.75
N ALA A 24 13.53 -11.72 -13.04
CA ALA A 24 13.34 -10.77 -11.93
C ALA A 24 12.83 -9.40 -12.41
N GLN A 25 13.22 -8.94 -13.61
CA GLN A 25 12.63 -7.74 -14.21
C GLN A 25 11.15 -7.94 -14.59
N ALA A 26 10.76 -9.14 -15.06
CA ALA A 26 9.36 -9.50 -15.28
C ALA A 26 8.58 -9.69 -13.96
N ALA A 27 9.25 -10.16 -12.90
CA ALA A 27 8.71 -10.29 -11.54
C ALA A 27 8.75 -8.98 -10.73
N GLY A 28 9.25 -7.87 -11.30
CA GLY A 28 9.36 -6.58 -10.62
C GLY A 28 8.02 -6.08 -10.07
N LEU A 29 6.92 -6.39 -10.76
CA LEU A 29 5.57 -6.09 -10.26
C LEU A 29 5.23 -6.90 -9.01
N ALA A 30 5.58 -8.20 -8.96
CA ALA A 30 5.35 -9.03 -7.78
C ALA A 30 6.18 -8.58 -6.58
N LYS A 31 7.43 -8.14 -6.81
CA LYS A 31 8.29 -7.55 -5.76
C LYS A 31 7.70 -6.24 -5.24
N LEU A 32 7.24 -5.35 -6.12
CA LEU A 32 6.56 -4.11 -5.75
C LEU A 32 5.26 -4.37 -4.96
N LEU A 33 4.48 -5.39 -5.35
CA LEU A 33 3.27 -5.79 -4.63
C LEU A 33 3.56 -6.31 -3.22
N ILE A 34 4.71 -6.95 -3.03
CA ILE A 34 5.18 -7.43 -1.72
C ILE A 34 5.69 -6.26 -0.88
N GLU A 35 6.44 -5.34 -1.46
CA GLU A 35 7.04 -4.18 -0.77
C GLU A 35 5.99 -3.11 -0.40
N ASP A 36 5.07 -2.80 -1.31
CA ASP A 36 3.98 -1.82 -1.13
C ASP A 36 2.63 -2.46 -0.75
N GLY A 37 2.70 -3.67 -0.20
CA GLY A 37 1.54 -4.44 0.25
C GLY A 37 0.67 -3.71 1.28
N ILE A 38 -0.50 -4.29 1.54
CA ILE A 38 -1.46 -3.76 2.51
C ILE A 38 -1.26 -4.47 3.83
N ASP A 39 -0.93 -3.71 4.89
CA ASP A 39 -0.85 -4.24 6.24
C ASP A 39 -2.12 -3.91 7.02
N CYS A 40 -2.72 -4.91 7.66
CA CYS A 40 -3.85 -4.66 8.54
C CYS A 40 -3.41 -3.89 9.79
N PRO A 41 -4.02 -2.73 10.13
CA PRO A 41 -3.62 -1.95 11.31
C PRO A 41 -3.98 -2.60 12.64
N VAL A 42 -4.78 -3.69 12.62
CA VAL A 42 -5.27 -4.37 13.83
C VAL A 42 -4.51 -5.67 14.09
N CYS A 43 -4.44 -6.57 13.10
CA CYS A 43 -3.78 -7.88 13.27
C CYS A 43 -2.41 -7.98 12.58
N HIS A 44 -1.95 -6.92 11.91
CA HIS A 44 -0.66 -6.87 11.22
C HIS A 44 -0.44 -7.94 10.13
N PHE A 45 -1.52 -8.60 9.69
CA PHE A 45 -1.46 -9.49 8.54
C PHE A 45 -1.17 -8.69 7.26
N ARG A 46 -0.18 -9.15 6.50
CA ARG A 46 0.30 -8.51 5.28
C ARG A 46 -0.30 -9.17 4.04
N TYR A 47 -0.84 -8.35 3.15
CA TYR A 47 -1.34 -8.76 1.84
C TYR A 47 -0.39 -8.24 0.76
N ALA A 48 0.16 -9.14 -0.06
CA ALA A 48 0.95 -8.78 -1.24
C ALA A 48 0.03 -8.37 -2.40
N LEU A 49 -0.63 -7.21 -2.25
CA LEU A 49 -1.62 -6.69 -3.19
C LEU A 49 -1.45 -5.18 -3.36
N ALA A 50 -1.58 -4.70 -4.61
CA ALA A 50 -1.58 -3.27 -4.91
C ALA A 50 -2.83 -2.60 -4.33
N LYS A 51 -2.67 -1.33 -3.96
CA LYS A 51 -3.78 -0.47 -3.57
C LYS A 51 -4.56 -0.09 -4.84
N GLY A 52 -5.48 -0.97 -5.25
CA GLY A 52 -6.32 -0.78 -6.45
C GLY A 52 -7.31 0.37 -6.32
N GLY A 53 -8.30 0.45 -7.22
CA GLY A 53 -9.25 1.57 -7.25
C GLY A 53 -10.17 1.67 -6.02
N CYS A 54 -10.44 0.56 -5.31
CA CYS A 54 -11.21 0.59 -4.07
C CYS A 54 -10.30 0.80 -2.87
N MET A 55 -10.52 1.90 -2.13
CA MET A 55 -9.76 2.20 -0.91
C MET A 55 -10.30 1.48 0.33
N HIS A 56 -11.56 1.01 0.31
CA HIS A 56 -12.13 0.23 1.41
C HIS A 56 -11.59 -1.21 1.35
N PHE A 57 -10.91 -1.63 2.41
CA PHE A 57 -10.34 -2.95 2.54
C PHE A 57 -10.87 -3.63 3.80
N ARG A 58 -11.28 -4.89 3.69
CA ARG A 58 -11.73 -5.72 4.82
C ARG A 58 -10.71 -6.82 5.07
N CYS A 59 -10.06 -6.80 6.23
CA CYS A 59 -9.11 -7.84 6.60
C CYS A 59 -9.81 -9.19 6.73
N THR A 60 -9.33 -10.22 6.03
CA THR A 60 -9.86 -11.59 6.12
C THR A 60 -9.59 -12.24 7.48
N GLN A 61 -8.51 -11.88 8.18
CA GLN A 61 -8.13 -12.47 9.46
C GLN A 61 -8.93 -11.93 10.64
N CYS A 62 -9.12 -10.60 10.73
CA CYS A 62 -9.79 -9.95 11.87
C CYS A 62 -11.10 -9.24 11.52
N GLN A 63 -11.53 -9.28 10.25
CA GLN A 63 -12.76 -8.65 9.74
C GLN A 63 -12.81 -7.13 9.93
N HIS A 64 -11.67 -6.49 10.21
CA HIS A 64 -11.58 -5.04 10.34
C HIS A 64 -11.66 -4.35 8.97
N ASP A 65 -12.52 -3.34 8.87
CA ASP A 65 -12.69 -2.50 7.68
C ASP A 65 -11.85 -1.21 7.82
N PHE A 66 -10.94 -0.97 6.88
CA PHE A 66 -10.01 0.17 6.90
C PHE A 66 -9.64 0.65 5.50
N CYS A 67 -9.02 1.83 5.42
CA CYS A 67 -8.51 2.37 4.17
C CYS A 67 -7.14 1.76 3.83
N SER A 68 -6.99 1.15 2.65
CA SER A 68 -5.69 0.62 2.19
C SER A 68 -4.61 1.69 1.99
N GLY A 69 -5.00 2.95 1.79
CA GLY A 69 -4.09 4.07 1.60
C GLY A 69 -3.56 4.73 2.88
N CYS A 70 -4.39 4.87 3.92
CA CYS A 70 -4.03 5.59 5.16
C CYS A 70 -4.31 4.82 6.45
N SER A 71 -4.77 3.57 6.36
CA SER A 71 -5.09 2.68 7.49
C SER A 71 -6.15 3.21 8.46
N ARG A 72 -6.87 4.27 8.09
CA ARG A 72 -7.98 4.82 8.89
C ARG A 72 -9.19 3.88 8.83
N PRO A 73 -9.91 3.67 9.95
CA PRO A 73 -11.00 2.72 10.01
C PRO A 73 -12.21 3.23 9.23
N PHE A 74 -12.90 2.33 8.55
CA PHE A 74 -14.25 2.58 8.07
C PHE A 74 -15.24 2.33 9.20
N LYS A 75 -16.15 3.28 9.41
CA LYS A 75 -17.16 3.23 10.46
C LYS A 75 -18.53 3.54 9.86
N MET A 76 -19.56 2.92 10.42
CA MET A 76 -20.94 3.34 10.16
C MET A 76 -21.16 4.74 10.71
N GLY A 77 -21.94 5.56 10.00
CA GLY A 77 -22.22 6.95 10.35
C GLY A 77 -22.44 7.22 11.83
N GLN A 78 -23.41 6.49 12.39
CA GLN A 78 -23.82 6.54 13.80
C GLN A 78 -22.69 6.19 14.80
N LYS A 79 -21.69 5.41 14.37
CA LYS A 79 -20.57 4.93 15.21
C LYS A 79 -19.27 5.70 14.96
N CYS A 80 -19.27 6.69 14.07
CA CYS A 80 -18.04 7.39 13.69
C CYS A 80 -17.50 8.26 14.83
N GLY A 81 -18.36 9.09 15.43
CA GLY A 81 -18.03 9.96 16.57
C GLY A 81 -17.16 11.17 16.22
N VAL A 82 -16.86 11.43 14.94
CA VAL A 82 -16.01 12.57 14.53
C VAL A 82 -16.81 13.87 14.40
N SER A 83 -18.03 13.82 13.89
CA SER A 83 -18.93 14.97 13.82
C SER A 83 -20.39 14.51 13.75
N ASP A 84 -21.33 15.39 14.12
CA ASP A 84 -22.78 15.10 14.01
C ASP A 84 -23.22 14.85 12.57
N PHE A 85 -22.50 15.41 11.58
CA PHE A 85 -22.76 15.16 10.18
C PHE A 85 -22.49 13.70 9.79
N CYS A 86 -21.51 13.05 10.42
CA CYS A 86 -21.18 11.65 10.16
C CYS A 86 -22.39 10.73 10.39
N ALA A 87 -23.28 11.06 11.33
CA ALA A 87 -24.48 10.28 11.61
C ALA A 87 -25.43 10.14 10.41
N LYS A 88 -25.38 11.09 9.47
CA LYS A 88 -26.15 11.10 8.22
C LYS A 88 -25.48 10.34 7.07
N LEU A 89 -24.22 9.95 7.24
CA LEU A 89 -23.44 9.22 6.25
C LEU A 89 -23.62 7.71 6.43
N GLY A 90 -23.40 6.96 5.35
CA GLY A 90 -23.28 5.50 5.40
C GLY A 90 -21.93 5.05 5.98
N LEU A 91 -21.46 3.90 5.51
CA LEU A 91 -20.10 3.43 5.79
C LEU A 91 -19.09 4.41 5.19
N HIS A 92 -18.24 5.02 6.02
CA HIS A 92 -17.25 6.00 5.57
C HIS A 92 -15.99 5.96 6.43
N ALA A 93 -14.91 6.59 5.94
CA ALA A 93 -13.68 6.82 6.68
C ALA A 93 -13.24 8.28 6.55
N HIS A 94 -12.42 8.73 7.49
CA HIS A 94 -11.80 10.05 7.46
C HIS A 94 -10.36 9.93 7.00
N HIS A 95 -10.03 10.57 5.88
CA HIS A 95 -8.73 10.47 5.24
C HIS A 95 -7.91 11.76 5.48
N PRO A 96 -6.59 11.67 5.70
CA PRO A 96 -5.72 12.83 5.63
C PRO A 96 -5.55 13.28 4.17
N ARG A 97 -5.16 14.54 3.94
CA ARG A 97 -5.09 15.14 2.58
C ARG A 97 -4.11 14.43 1.64
N ASN A 98 -3.06 13.83 2.17
CA ASN A 98 -2.07 13.05 1.43
C ASN A 98 -2.47 11.58 1.21
N CYS A 99 -3.68 11.17 1.59
CA CYS A 99 -4.15 9.82 1.33
C CYS A 99 -4.44 9.62 -0.16
N LEU A 100 -4.12 8.42 -0.67
CA LEU A 100 -4.47 8.01 -2.03
C LEU A 100 -5.95 8.19 -2.37
N PHE A 101 -6.85 8.11 -1.37
CA PHE A 101 -8.28 8.43 -1.55
C PHE A 101 -8.51 9.80 -2.20
N TYR A 102 -7.72 10.82 -1.84
CA TYR A 102 -7.78 12.15 -2.45
C TYR A 102 -6.80 12.32 -3.60
N LEU A 103 -5.61 11.75 -3.50
CA LEU A 103 -4.56 11.93 -4.51
C LEU A 103 -4.91 11.26 -5.85
N ARG A 104 -5.67 10.15 -5.82
CA ARG A 104 -6.07 9.42 -7.04
C ARG A 104 -6.98 10.23 -7.97
N ASP A 105 -7.62 11.29 -7.45
CA ASP A 105 -8.52 12.15 -8.22
C ASP A 105 -7.76 13.34 -8.85
N LYS A 106 -6.43 13.43 -8.66
CA LYS A 106 -5.59 14.46 -9.28
C LYS A 106 -4.95 13.96 -10.56
N ASP A 107 -4.70 14.89 -11.48
CA ASP A 107 -3.98 14.58 -12.71
C ASP A 107 -2.53 14.15 -12.41
N PRO A 108 -1.97 13.19 -13.15
CA PRO A 108 -0.60 12.73 -12.94
C PRO A 108 0.44 13.85 -12.97
N GLU A 109 0.24 14.88 -13.81
CA GLU A 109 1.13 16.05 -13.90
C GLU A 109 1.15 16.86 -12.61
N ASP A 110 -0.01 17.04 -11.97
CA ASP A 110 -0.10 17.73 -10.68
C ASP A 110 0.57 16.93 -9.57
N LEU A 111 0.44 15.60 -9.60
CA LEU A 111 1.11 14.72 -8.65
C LEU A 111 2.62 14.74 -8.82
N GLN A 112 3.13 14.77 -10.06
CA GLN A 112 4.57 14.86 -10.35
C GLN A 112 5.17 16.16 -9.81
N ARG A 113 4.50 17.30 -9.96
CA ARG A 113 4.97 18.59 -9.40
C ARG A 113 5.08 18.60 -7.87
N LEU A 114 4.45 17.67 -7.16
CA LEU A 114 4.57 17.54 -5.70
C LEU A 114 5.78 16.68 -5.28
N LEU A 115 6.43 16.00 -6.23
CA LEU A 115 7.62 15.17 -6.01
C LEU A 115 8.92 15.92 -6.27
N ASP A 116 8.85 17.01 -7.05
CA ASP A 116 9.96 17.94 -7.35
C ASP A 116 10.29 18.83 -6.15
#